data_AF-A0A2A8CVW2-F1
#
_entry.id   AF-A0A2A8CVW2-F1
#
_cell.length_a   1.000
_cell.length_b   1.000
_cell.length_c   1.000
_cell.angle_alpha   90.00
_cell.angle_beta   90.00
_cell.angle_gamma   90.00
#
_symmetry.space_group_name_H-M   'P 1'
#
loop_
_entity.id
_entity.type
_entity.pdbx_description
1 polymer ?
#
loop_
_entity_poly.entity_id
_entity_poly.type
_entity_poly.pdbx_seq_one_letter_code
_entity_poly.pdbx_strand_id
1 'polypeptide(L)'
;MQKQRLQAVSTIAILLLMLLTAPSAQGQAIVKVGPRMTVEFGDISDAPGDSWALGGDARIRHEEYSIQANGAIDYYSINDDLSVLTLDVNAVFVFITEDQALMPYVGLGLGVARVSSSGEVGESYFGGDRTEAGLNIVGGAELDLGLLRPFAQAQFTNGNEIDRFGMSVGLLVAF
;
A
#
# COMPACT_ATOMS: atom_id res chain seq x y z
N MET A 1 -22.34 10.53 -16.93
CA MET A 1 -20.93 10.24 -16.54
C MET A 1 -20.17 11.43 -15.94
N GLN A 2 -20.26 12.66 -16.46
CA GLN A 2 -19.45 13.80 -15.97
C GLN A 2 -19.75 14.23 -14.52
N LYS A 3 -21.00 14.10 -14.05
CA LYS A 3 -21.41 14.46 -12.67
C LYS A 3 -20.86 13.53 -11.59
N GLN A 4 -20.70 12.24 -11.89
CA GLN A 4 -20.14 11.26 -10.95
C GLN A 4 -18.64 11.45 -10.73
N ARG A 5 -17.90 11.83 -11.78
CA ARG A 5 -16.47 12.18 -11.68
C ARG A 5 -16.24 13.42 -10.81
N LEU A 6 -17.11 14.42 -10.91
CA LEU A 6 -17.02 15.65 -10.10
C LEU A 6 -17.32 15.39 -8.61
N GLN A 7 -18.29 14.51 -8.33
CA GLN A 7 -18.61 14.10 -6.96
C GLN A 7 -17.48 13.29 -6.32
N ALA A 8 -16.87 12.35 -7.05
CA ALA A 8 -15.74 11.57 -6.55
C ALA A 8 -14.52 12.46 -6.22
N VAL A 9 -14.18 13.40 -7.09
CA VAL A 9 -13.10 14.37 -6.86
C VAL A 9 -13.39 15.27 -5.66
N SER A 10 -14.65 15.71 -5.50
CA SER A 10 -15.05 16.55 -4.37
C SER A 10 -15.00 15.79 -3.04
N THR A 11 -15.38 14.52 -3.00
CA THR A 11 -15.32 13.69 -1.78
C THR A 11 -13.88 13.40 -1.37
N ILE A 12 -13.00 13.11 -2.33
CA ILE A 12 -11.57 12.90 -2.09
C ILE A 12 -10.92 14.20 -1.56
N ALA A 13 -11.23 15.34 -2.17
CA ALA A 13 -10.71 16.64 -1.73
C ALA A 13 -11.18 16.99 -0.31
N ILE A 14 -12.44 16.69 0.04
CA ILE A 14 -12.97 16.90 1.39
C ILE A 14 -12.29 15.96 2.40
N LEU A 15 -12.08 14.69 2.04
CA LEU A 15 -11.38 13.73 2.91
C LEU A 15 -9.92 14.17 3.18
N LEU A 16 -9.23 14.66 2.14
CA LEU A 16 -7.91 15.27 2.25
C LEU A 16 -7.93 16.53 3.12
N LEU A 17 -8.97 17.36 3.01
CA LEU A 17 -9.11 18.56 3.82
C LEU A 17 -9.36 18.25 5.30
N MET A 18 -10.11 17.18 5.60
CA MET A 18 -10.35 16.75 6.98
C MET A 18 -9.08 16.20 7.63
N LEU A 19 -8.24 15.48 6.88
CA LEU A 19 -6.94 14.98 7.35
C LEU A 19 -5.97 16.12 7.72
N LEU A 20 -6.08 17.28 7.08
CA LEU A 20 -5.27 18.47 7.39
C LEU A 20 -5.66 19.16 8.71
N THR A 21 -6.77 18.79 9.35
CA THR A 21 -7.30 19.46 10.56
C THR A 21 -7.25 18.61 11.83
N ALA A 22 -6.65 17.42 11.79
CA ALA A 22 -6.53 16.58 12.97
C ALA A 22 -5.57 17.22 13.99
N PRO A 23 -6.00 17.46 15.25
CA PRO A 23 -5.11 18.02 16.27
C PRO A 23 -4.00 17.01 16.62
N SER A 24 -2.75 17.47 16.59
CA SER A 24 -1.58 16.71 17.04
C SER A 24 -1.67 16.51 18.56
N ALA A 25 -1.94 15.29 19.01
CA ALA A 25 -1.86 14.93 20.42
C ALA A 25 -0.40 14.99 20.91
N GLN A 26 -0.17 15.51 22.11
CA GLN A 26 1.15 15.66 22.72
C GLN A 26 1.76 14.27 23.00
N GLY A 27 2.92 14.01 22.38
CA GLY A 27 3.48 12.68 22.10
C GLY A 27 3.62 12.52 20.59
N GLN A 28 4.59 13.24 20.01
CA GLN A 28 4.60 13.68 18.62
C GLN A 28 4.74 12.47 17.67
N ALA A 29 3.60 11.91 17.31
CA ALA A 29 3.49 10.87 16.29
C ALA A 29 3.56 11.55 14.92
N ILE A 30 4.57 11.20 14.13
CA ILE A 30 4.64 11.56 12.73
C ILE A 30 3.73 10.60 11.98
N VAL A 31 2.68 11.15 11.39
CA VAL A 31 1.76 10.40 10.51
C VAL A 31 2.12 10.72 9.07
N LYS A 32 2.13 9.71 8.21
CA LYS A 32 2.43 9.88 6.78
C LYS A 32 1.38 9.13 5.98
N VAL A 33 0.80 9.75 4.96
CA VAL A 33 -0.11 9.05 4.04
C VAL A 33 0.14 9.47 2.61
N GLY A 34 -0.10 8.57 1.66
CA GLY A 34 0.03 8.93 0.25
C GLY A 34 -0.23 7.79 -0.72
N PRO A 35 -0.28 8.09 -2.03
CA PRO A 35 -0.44 7.08 -3.05
C PRO A 35 0.86 6.28 -3.25
N ARG A 36 0.69 5.04 -3.72
CA ARG A 36 1.77 4.18 -4.19
C ARG A 36 1.36 3.43 -5.46
N MET A 37 2.37 2.99 -6.20
CA MET A 37 2.25 2.05 -7.30
C MET A 37 3.15 0.87 -7.00
N THR A 38 2.65 -0.33 -7.23
CA THR A 38 3.37 -1.59 -7.00
C THR A 38 3.49 -2.34 -8.32
N VAL A 39 4.67 -2.88 -8.61
CA VAL A 39 4.90 -3.86 -9.66
C VAL A 39 5.20 -5.18 -8.99
N GLU A 40 4.53 -6.23 -9.43
CA GLU A 40 4.53 -7.56 -8.85
C GLU A 40 5.30 -8.52 -9.75
N PHE A 41 6.08 -9.38 -9.11
CA PHE A 41 6.99 -10.33 -9.74
C PHE A 41 6.85 -11.75 -9.15
N GLY A 42 5.91 -11.95 -8.21
CA GLY A 42 5.53 -13.26 -7.67
C GLY A 42 4.38 -13.90 -8.44
N ASP A 43 3.61 -14.76 -7.78
CA ASP A 43 2.57 -15.58 -8.43
C ASP A 43 1.45 -14.75 -9.08
N ILE A 44 1.18 -13.55 -8.55
CA ILE A 44 0.23 -12.60 -9.17
C ILE A 44 0.70 -12.20 -10.59
N SER A 45 2.01 -12.16 -10.82
CA SER A 45 2.60 -11.80 -12.12
C SER A 45 2.53 -12.94 -13.15
N ASP A 46 2.26 -14.18 -12.70
CA ASP A 46 2.05 -15.33 -13.59
C ASP A 46 0.64 -15.36 -14.20
N ALA A 47 -0.28 -14.54 -13.68
CA ALA A 47 -1.61 -14.42 -14.23
C ALA A 47 -1.62 -13.64 -15.56
N PRO A 48 -2.49 -13.97 -16.52
CA PRO A 48 -2.58 -13.26 -17.79
C PRO A 48 -3.13 -11.85 -17.55
N GLY A 49 -2.24 -10.85 -17.54
CA GLY A 49 -2.60 -9.48 -17.23
C GLY A 49 -1.43 -8.56 -16.92
N ASP A 50 -1.79 -7.34 -16.51
CA ASP A 50 -0.87 -6.33 -16.04
C ASP A 50 -0.45 -6.61 -14.59
N SER A 51 0.85 -6.82 -14.35
CA SER A 51 1.39 -7.14 -13.01
C SER A 51 1.64 -5.89 -12.16
N TRP A 52 0.80 -4.86 -12.28
CA TRP A 52 0.93 -3.64 -11.49
C TRP A 52 -0.36 -3.31 -10.74
N ALA A 53 -0.19 -2.58 -9.63
CA ALA A 53 -1.27 -2.10 -8.78
C ALA A 53 -1.11 -0.62 -8.47
N LEU A 54 -2.25 0.00 -8.16
CA LEU A 54 -2.33 1.30 -7.53
C LEU A 54 -2.91 1.15 -6.14
N GLY A 55 -2.43 1.99 -5.23
CA GLY A 55 -2.77 1.85 -3.83
C GLY A 55 -2.47 3.06 -2.98
N GLY A 56 -2.67 2.86 -1.69
CA GLY A 56 -2.36 3.82 -0.64
C GLY A 56 -1.37 3.25 0.35
N ASP A 57 -0.58 4.12 0.94
CA ASP A 57 0.36 3.83 2.02
C ASP A 57 0.09 4.78 3.18
N ALA A 58 0.07 4.24 4.40
CA ALA A 58 -0.08 4.99 5.63
C ALA A 58 0.98 4.54 6.63
N ARG A 59 1.68 5.48 7.26
CA ARG A 59 2.74 5.18 8.22
C ARG A 59 2.57 6.01 9.47
N ILE A 60 2.90 5.43 10.61
CA ILE A 60 2.92 6.13 11.88
C ILE A 60 4.18 5.76 12.64
N ARG A 61 4.90 6.79 13.10
CA ARG A 61 6.12 6.66 13.88
C ARG A 61 6.11 7.67 15.01
N HIS A 62 6.55 7.30 16.19
CA HIS A 62 6.86 8.28 17.23
C HIS A 62 8.26 8.85 17.00
N GLU A 63 8.45 10.15 17.19
CA GLU A 63 9.74 10.81 16.95
C GLU A 63 10.92 10.15 17.68
N GLU A 64 10.71 9.71 18.92
CA GLU A 64 11.72 9.12 19.78
C GLU A 64 12.06 7.65 19.45
N TYR A 65 11.23 6.98 18.63
CA TYR A 65 11.41 5.57 18.32
C TYR A 65 11.84 5.36 16.86
N SER A 66 12.75 4.40 16.67
CA SER A 66 13.15 3.90 15.35
C SER A 66 12.15 2.91 14.77
N ILE A 67 11.09 2.56 15.50
CA ILE A 67 10.06 1.63 15.04
C ILE A 67 8.89 2.41 14.44
N GLN A 68 8.48 2.03 13.24
CA GLN A 68 7.37 2.60 12.50
C GLN A 68 6.39 1.50 12.09
N ALA A 69 5.10 1.78 12.18
CA ALA A 69 4.07 0.91 11.59
C ALA A 69 3.75 1.43 10.19
N ASN A 70 3.74 0.53 9.20
CA ASN A 70 3.39 0.79 7.81
C ASN A 70 2.15 -0.03 7.44
N GLY A 71 1.08 0.62 6.99
CA GLY A 71 -0.08 0.02 6.36
C GLY A 71 -0.09 0.31 4.86
N ALA A 72 -0.46 -0.66 4.05
CA ALA A 72 -0.66 -0.48 2.61
C ALA A 72 -1.89 -1.22 2.12
N ILE A 73 -2.53 -0.67 1.09
CA ILE A 73 -3.64 -1.29 0.37
C ILE A 73 -3.37 -1.13 -1.13
N ASP A 74 -3.32 -2.23 -1.88
CA ASP A 74 -3.03 -2.23 -3.31
C ASP A 74 -4.15 -2.98 -4.07
N TYR A 75 -4.58 -2.42 -5.21
CA TYR A 75 -5.57 -3.03 -6.10
C TYR A 75 -4.92 -3.38 -7.45
N TYR A 76 -4.93 -4.67 -7.76
CA TYR A 76 -4.44 -5.25 -9.01
C TYR A 76 -5.63 -5.55 -9.92
N SER A 77 -5.65 -4.93 -11.10
CA SER A 77 -6.59 -5.25 -12.16
C SER A 77 -5.89 -6.15 -13.16
N ILE A 78 -5.97 -7.47 -12.95
CA ILE A 78 -5.25 -8.43 -13.80
C ILE A 78 -5.91 -8.49 -15.18
N ASN A 79 -7.22 -8.66 -15.22
CA ASN A 79 -8.03 -8.55 -16.43
C ASN A 79 -9.48 -8.18 -16.06
N ASP A 80 -10.38 -8.11 -17.06
CA ASP A 80 -11.78 -7.69 -16.88
C ASP A 80 -12.55 -8.55 -15.86
N ASP A 81 -12.07 -9.78 -15.62
CA ASP A 81 -12.73 -10.83 -14.86
C ASP A 81 -11.98 -11.23 -13.57
N LEU A 82 -10.75 -10.73 -13.38
CA LEU A 82 -9.87 -11.12 -12.27
C LEU A 82 -9.21 -9.89 -11.65
N SER A 83 -9.42 -9.72 -10.35
CA SER A 83 -8.74 -8.69 -9.56
C SER A 83 -8.24 -9.21 -8.23
N VAL A 84 -7.20 -8.56 -7.70
CA VAL A 84 -6.64 -8.86 -6.39
C VAL A 84 -6.61 -7.57 -5.57
N LEU A 85 -7.13 -7.64 -4.34
CA LEU A 85 -7.00 -6.56 -3.36
C LEU A 85 -6.09 -7.05 -2.23
N THR A 86 -5.03 -6.32 -1.94
CA THR A 86 -4.14 -6.63 -0.83
C THR A 86 -4.25 -5.60 0.29
N LEU A 87 -4.08 -6.07 1.52
CA LEU A 87 -3.95 -5.26 2.72
C LEU A 87 -2.71 -5.75 3.48
N ASP A 88 -1.78 -4.85 3.72
CA ASP A 88 -0.49 -5.16 4.32
C ASP A 88 -0.26 -4.29 5.55
N VAL A 89 0.17 -4.90 6.65
CA VAL A 89 0.52 -4.21 7.91
C VAL A 89 1.88 -4.70 8.37
N ASN A 90 2.84 -3.79 8.48
CA ASN A 90 4.23 -4.10 8.76
C ASN A 90 4.75 -3.24 9.91
N ALA A 91 5.61 -3.82 10.76
CA ALA A 91 6.43 -3.08 11.70
C ALA A 91 7.86 -3.03 11.14
N VAL A 92 8.39 -1.82 10.97
CA VAL A 92 9.70 -1.59 10.36
C VAL A 92 10.62 -0.85 11.32
N PHE A 93 11.90 -1.22 11.30
CA PHE A 93 12.99 -0.49 11.93
C PHE A 93 13.57 0.49 10.91
N VAL A 94 13.56 1.78 11.25
CA VAL A 94 14.09 2.88 10.44
C VAL A 94 15.50 3.19 10.89
N PHE A 95 16.44 3.12 9.96
CA PHE A 95 17.84 3.48 10.19
C PHE A 95 17.98 5.00 10.08
N ILE A 96 18.32 5.63 11.20
CA ILE A 96 18.58 7.08 11.25
C ILE A 96 20.04 7.31 10.85
N THR A 97 20.25 7.98 9.73
CA THR A 97 21.58 8.34 9.21
C THR A 97 21.94 9.78 9.59
N GLU A 98 23.22 10.13 9.57
CA GLU A 98 23.70 11.48 9.93
C GLU A 98 23.14 12.58 9.02
N ASP A 99 22.95 12.28 7.74
CA ASP A 99 22.49 13.25 6.73
C ASP A 99 20.94 13.34 6.67
N GLN A 100 20.22 12.41 7.32
CA GLN A 100 18.75 12.25 7.39
C GLN A 100 17.95 12.31 6.08
N ALA A 101 18.58 12.65 4.95
CA ALA A 101 17.96 12.78 3.65
C ALA A 101 17.48 11.44 3.11
N LEU A 102 18.18 10.35 3.45
CA LEU A 102 17.79 8.98 3.15
C LEU A 102 17.55 8.22 4.45
N MET A 103 16.36 7.67 4.60
CA MET A 103 15.93 6.86 5.74
C MET A 103 15.67 5.42 5.29
N PRO A 104 16.68 4.53 5.28
CA PRO A 104 16.49 3.12 5.01
C PRO A 104 15.62 2.48 6.10
N TYR A 105 14.92 1.40 5.76
CA TYR A 105 14.18 0.62 6.73
C TYR A 105 14.08 -0.85 6.33
N VAL A 106 13.89 -1.71 7.33
CA VAL A 106 13.61 -3.14 7.16
C VAL A 106 12.59 -3.58 8.19
N GLY A 107 11.76 -4.55 7.87
CA GLY A 107 10.76 -5.02 8.81
C GLY A 107 10.06 -6.30 8.41
N LEU A 108 9.12 -6.66 9.26
CA LEU A 108 8.27 -7.84 9.12
C LEU A 108 6.81 -7.43 9.30
N GLY A 109 5.89 -8.25 8.80
CA GLY A 109 4.47 -7.93 8.90
C GLY A 109 3.56 -9.07 8.51
N LEU A 110 2.30 -8.71 8.33
CA LEU A 110 1.24 -9.58 7.87
C LEU A 110 0.63 -8.97 6.61
N GLY A 111 0.36 -9.83 5.64
CA GLY A 111 -0.37 -9.48 4.42
C GLY A 111 -1.63 -10.32 4.30
N VAL A 112 -2.69 -9.70 3.80
CA VAL A 112 -3.91 -10.39 3.38
C VAL A 112 -4.17 -10.05 1.91
N ALA A 113 -4.43 -11.06 1.09
CA ALA A 113 -4.81 -10.92 -0.30
C ALA A 113 -6.21 -11.49 -0.50
N ARG A 114 -7.07 -10.74 -1.19
CA ARG A 114 -8.38 -11.21 -1.64
C ARG A 114 -8.37 -11.29 -3.16
N VAL A 115 -8.51 -12.50 -3.68
CA VAL A 115 -8.66 -12.77 -5.11
C VAL A 115 -10.14 -12.80 -5.43
N SER A 116 -10.56 -12.01 -6.40
CA SER A 116 -11.94 -11.96 -6.89
C SER A 116 -11.97 -12.36 -8.36
N SER A 117 -12.71 -13.40 -8.68
CA SER A 117 -12.93 -13.86 -10.05
C SER A 117 -14.41 -13.84 -10.41
N SER A 118 -14.72 -13.27 -11.56
CA SER A 118 -16.01 -13.38 -12.24
C SER A 118 -15.79 -14.04 -13.61
N GLY A 119 -16.78 -14.77 -14.11
CA GLY A 119 -16.77 -15.31 -15.45
C GLY A 119 -18.18 -15.42 -15.99
N GLU A 120 -18.35 -15.05 -17.25
CA GLU A 120 -19.60 -15.15 -17.99
C GLU A 120 -19.51 -16.32 -18.99
N VAL A 121 -20.44 -17.28 -18.90
CA VAL A 121 -20.61 -18.33 -19.92
C VAL A 121 -22.08 -18.39 -20.32
N GLY A 122 -22.44 -17.78 -21.45
CA GLY A 122 -23.83 -17.62 -21.87
C GLY A 122 -24.54 -16.56 -21.02
N GLU A 123 -25.71 -16.87 -20.44
CA GLU A 123 -26.43 -15.98 -19.50
C GLU A 123 -26.15 -16.31 -18.01
N SER A 124 -25.22 -17.23 -17.75
CA SER A 124 -24.89 -17.68 -16.39
C SER A 124 -23.64 -16.98 -15.87
N TYR A 125 -23.78 -16.35 -14.70
CA TYR A 125 -22.69 -15.77 -13.93
C TYR A 125 -22.10 -16.82 -12.99
N PHE A 126 -20.79 -17.05 -13.07
CA PHE A 126 -20.04 -17.81 -12.08
C PHE A 126 -18.95 -16.92 -11.49
N GLY A 127 -18.82 -16.92 -10.18
CA GLY A 127 -17.81 -16.13 -9.49
C GLY A 127 -17.42 -16.77 -8.17
N GLY A 128 -16.20 -16.48 -7.74
CA GLY A 128 -15.65 -16.96 -6.47
C GLY A 128 -14.67 -15.96 -5.89
N ASP A 129 -14.69 -15.84 -4.57
CA ASP A 129 -13.71 -15.08 -3.82
C ASP A 129 -12.86 -16.00 -2.94
N ARG A 130 -11.56 -15.70 -2.86
CA ARG A 130 -10.62 -16.40 -1.99
C ARG A 130 -9.85 -15.36 -1.20
N THR A 131 -9.64 -15.65 0.09
CA THR A 131 -8.86 -14.78 0.99
C THR A 131 -7.69 -15.57 1.54
N GLU A 132 -6.51 -14.99 1.44
CA GLU A 132 -5.26 -15.60 1.85
C GLU A 132 -4.50 -14.65 2.75
N ALA A 133 -3.78 -15.21 3.72
CA ALA A 133 -2.92 -14.47 4.62
C ALA A 133 -1.49 -14.99 4.53
N GLY A 134 -0.53 -14.11 4.80
CA GLY A 134 0.89 -14.43 4.72
C GLY A 134 1.75 -13.56 5.61
N LEU A 135 3.01 -13.95 5.75
CA LEU A 135 4.04 -13.21 6.47
C LEU A 135 4.84 -12.34 5.51
N ASN A 136 4.99 -11.06 5.87
CA ASN A 136 5.74 -10.10 5.07
C ASN A 136 7.17 -9.96 5.57
N ILE A 137 8.10 -9.82 4.64
CA ILE A 137 9.44 -9.24 4.83
C ILE A 137 9.51 -8.01 3.94
N VAL A 138 9.84 -6.86 4.51
CA VAL A 138 9.91 -5.59 3.78
C VAL A 138 11.26 -4.93 3.95
N GLY A 139 11.73 -4.28 2.90
CA GLY A 139 12.92 -3.43 2.93
C GLY A 139 12.75 -2.27 1.98
N GLY A 140 13.22 -1.08 2.36
CA GLY A 140 13.02 0.10 1.53
C GLY A 140 13.79 1.31 2.04
N ALA A 141 13.50 2.45 1.43
CA ALA A 141 14.00 3.74 1.89
C ALA A 141 13.00 4.84 1.59
N GLU A 142 12.98 5.84 2.47
CA GLU A 142 12.27 7.11 2.26
C GLU A 142 13.29 8.24 2.07
N LEU A 143 12.95 9.22 1.24
CA LEU A 143 13.68 10.48 1.14
C LEU A 143 12.97 11.55 1.98
N ASP A 144 13.70 12.23 2.86
CA ASP A 144 13.15 13.33 3.65
C ASP A 144 13.28 14.66 2.89
N LEU A 145 12.22 15.06 2.20
CA LEU A 145 12.11 16.38 1.54
C LEU A 145 11.13 17.29 2.32
N GLY A 146 11.04 17.11 3.64
CA GLY A 146 10.13 17.84 4.52
C GLY A 146 8.72 17.25 4.48
N LEU A 147 7.77 18.01 3.94
CA LEU A 147 6.36 17.60 3.85
C LEU A 147 6.20 16.37 2.93
N LEU A 148 6.96 16.33 1.84
CA LEU A 148 6.92 15.26 0.85
C LEU A 148 8.01 14.25 1.15
N ARG A 149 7.63 12.97 1.18
CA ARG A 149 8.54 11.86 1.41
C ARG A 149 8.38 10.80 0.32
N PRO A 150 9.09 10.93 -0.81
CA PRO A 150 9.18 9.86 -1.79
C PRO A 150 9.74 8.60 -1.15
N PHE A 151 9.27 7.43 -1.56
CA PHE A 151 9.81 6.17 -1.06
C PHE A 151 9.87 5.09 -2.13
N ALA A 152 10.73 4.11 -1.88
CA ALA A 152 10.77 2.84 -2.60
C ALA A 152 10.80 1.68 -1.60
N GLN A 153 10.07 0.60 -1.88
CA GLN A 153 9.95 -0.57 -1.02
C GLN A 153 9.97 -1.85 -1.85
N ALA A 154 10.76 -2.83 -1.43
CA ALA A 154 10.58 -4.22 -1.81
C ALA A 154 9.83 -4.96 -0.70
N GLN A 155 8.91 -5.83 -1.08
CA GLN A 155 8.15 -6.67 -0.16
C GLN A 155 8.10 -8.09 -0.71
N PHE A 156 8.42 -9.05 0.14
CA PHE A 156 8.13 -10.46 -0.07
C PHE A 156 7.07 -10.89 0.93
N THR A 157 6.00 -11.52 0.47
CA THR A 157 5.00 -12.15 1.32
C THR A 157 5.04 -13.65 1.05
N ASN A 158 5.34 -14.43 2.09
CA ASN A 158 5.13 -15.86 2.04
C ASN A 158 3.68 -16.16 2.44
N GLY A 159 2.87 -16.56 1.47
CA GLY A 159 1.48 -16.95 1.66
C GLY A 159 1.33 -18.46 1.81
N ASN A 160 0.10 -18.90 2.08
CA ASN A 160 -0.21 -20.34 2.10
C ASN A 160 -0.33 -20.93 0.69
N GLU A 161 -0.89 -20.16 -0.26
CA GLU A 161 -1.10 -20.59 -1.65
C GLU A 161 -0.49 -19.60 -2.65
N ILE A 162 -0.54 -18.29 -2.36
CA ILE A 162 0.07 -17.23 -3.19
C ILE A 162 1.28 -16.62 -2.49
N ASP A 163 2.46 -16.77 -3.08
CA ASP A 163 3.65 -16.01 -2.73
C ASP A 163 3.68 -14.70 -3.54
N ARG A 164 3.91 -13.58 -2.84
CA ARG A 164 3.98 -12.24 -3.46
C ARG A 164 5.40 -11.70 -3.36
N PHE A 165 5.89 -11.12 -4.45
CA PHE A 165 7.12 -10.34 -4.47
C PHE A 165 6.88 -9.04 -5.24
N GLY A 166 6.72 -7.94 -4.51
CA GLY A 166 6.38 -6.63 -5.06
C GLY A 166 7.48 -5.60 -4.85
N MET A 167 7.68 -4.75 -5.85
CA MET A 167 8.42 -3.49 -5.72
C MET A 167 7.48 -2.32 -5.86
N SER A 168 7.56 -1.39 -4.92
CA SER A 168 6.64 -0.25 -4.86
C SER A 168 7.39 1.05 -4.78
N VAL A 169 6.82 2.06 -5.42
CA VAL A 169 7.24 3.46 -5.32
C VAL A 169 6.04 4.31 -4.95
N GLY A 170 6.26 5.36 -4.18
CA GLY A 170 5.17 6.23 -3.76
C GLY A 170 5.65 7.57 -3.25
N LEU A 171 4.67 8.40 -2.89
CA LEU A 171 4.90 9.74 -2.37
C LEU A 171 4.03 9.94 -1.14
N LEU A 172 4.66 10.08 0.02
CA LEU A 172 3.96 10.32 1.28
C LEU A 172 3.91 11.82 1.58
N VAL A 173 2.84 12.23 2.25
CA VAL A 173 2.71 13.55 2.89
C VAL A 173 2.80 13.33 4.39
N ALA A 174 3.72 14.03 5.07
CA ALA A 174 3.93 13.95 6.52
C ALA A 174 3.13 15.01 7.28
N PHE A 175 2.60 14.65 8.46
CA PHE A 175 1.83 15.52 9.37
C PHE A 175 2.32 15.35 10.80
#